data_AF-A0A357ND21-F1
#
_entry.id   AF-A0A357ND21-F1
#
_cell.length_a   1.000
_cell.length_b   1.000
_cell.length_c   1.000
_cell.angle_alpha   90.00
_cell.angle_beta   90.00
_cell.angle_gamma   90.00
#
_symmetry.space_group_name_H-M   'P 1'
#
loop_
_entity.id
_entity.type
_entity.pdbx_description
1 polymer ?
#
loop_
_entity_poly.entity_id
_entity_poly.type
_entity_poly.pdbx_seq_one_letter_code
_entity_poly.pdbx_strand_id
1 'polypeptide(L)'
;PYHDYLFRAFVERWNRATPEEILTWYAAGTLEKEIGCQAGLLAEIFASPEEFINDLERWWKLYMGMGVAKRIQAPPVLAVTRRAFGFDHRESQTGGYLSTRYKALKEELLSKNK
;
A
#
# COMPACT_ATOMS: atom_id res chain seq x y z
N PRO A 1 4.66 -12.97 -1.70
CA PRO A 1 4.48 -12.53 -3.10
C PRO A 1 3.58 -11.28 -3.24
N TYR A 2 2.38 -11.26 -2.64
CA TYR A 2 1.46 -10.11 -2.70
C TYR A 2 2.11 -8.78 -2.28
N HIS A 3 2.85 -8.76 -1.17
CA HIS A 3 3.45 -7.52 -0.65
C HIS A 3 4.42 -6.86 -1.62
N ASP A 4 5.11 -7.61 -2.47
CA ASP A 4 6.00 -7.03 -3.48
C ASP A 4 5.20 -6.23 -4.53
N TYR A 5 4.03 -6.74 -4.93
CA TYR A 5 3.10 -6.03 -5.81
C TYR A 5 2.52 -4.78 -5.13
N LEU A 6 2.19 -4.89 -3.83
CA LEU A 6 1.71 -3.77 -3.02
C LEU A 6 2.76 -2.66 -2.92
N PHE A 7 4.01 -3.00 -2.57
CA PHE A 7 5.11 -2.03 -2.48
C PHE A 7 5.46 -1.43 -3.84
N ARG A 8 5.42 -2.22 -4.91
CA ARG A 8 5.57 -1.70 -6.27
C ARG A 8 4.50 -0.66 -6.59
N ALA A 9 3.26 -0.87 -6.16
CA ALA A 9 2.17 0.10 -6.35
C ALA A 9 2.40 1.39 -5.54
N PHE A 10 2.96 1.30 -4.33
CA PHE A 10 3.31 2.47 -3.52
C PHE A 10 4.49 3.27 -4.07
N VAL A 11 5.51 2.60 -4.60
CA VAL A 11 6.79 3.24 -4.91
C VAL A 11 6.94 3.57 -6.40
N GLU A 12 6.64 2.61 -7.28
CA GLU A 12 7.10 2.63 -8.68
C GLU A 12 6.05 3.10 -9.70
N ARG A 13 4.77 3.13 -9.33
CA ARG A 13 3.70 3.62 -10.20
C ARG A 13 3.91 5.10 -10.55
N TRP A 14 3.44 5.52 -11.75
CA TRP A 14 3.50 6.94 -12.15
C TRP A 14 2.68 7.81 -11.21
N ASN A 15 1.43 7.40 -10.95
CA ASN A 15 0.65 7.92 -9.84
C ASN A 15 0.75 6.89 -8.71
N ARG A 16 1.56 7.20 -7.70
CA ARG A 16 1.83 6.31 -6.56
C ARG A 16 0.53 6.02 -5.83
N ALA A 17 0.23 4.74 -5.66
CA ALA A 17 -1.03 4.33 -5.08
C ALA A 17 -1.09 4.73 -3.60
N THR A 18 -2.20 5.33 -3.20
CA THR A 18 -2.52 5.61 -1.79
C THR A 18 -3.32 4.45 -1.18
N PRO A 19 -3.36 4.30 0.15
CA PRO A 19 -4.26 3.34 0.80
C PRO A 19 -5.72 3.52 0.40
N GLU A 20 -6.15 4.76 0.13
CA GLU A 20 -7.49 5.08 -0.39
C GLU A 20 -7.73 4.45 -1.76
N GLU A 21 -6.83 4.64 -2.71
CA GLU A 21 -6.96 4.05 -4.05
C GLU A 21 -6.94 2.53 -4.00
N ILE A 22 -6.05 1.94 -3.18
CA ILE A 22 -5.98 0.49 -2.99
C ILE A 22 -7.27 -0.06 -2.41
N LEU A 23 -7.81 0.58 -1.37
CA LEU A 23 -9.06 0.15 -0.76
C LEU A 23 -10.26 0.34 -1.71
N THR A 24 -10.21 1.37 -2.55
CA THR A 24 -11.22 1.60 -3.61
C THR A 24 -11.19 0.47 -4.64
N TRP A 25 -10.00 0.06 -5.12
CA TRP A 25 -9.89 -1.07 -6.03
C TRP A 25 -10.26 -2.40 -5.38
N TYR A 26 -9.99 -2.55 -4.08
CA TYR A 26 -10.42 -3.72 -3.33
C TYR A 26 -11.95 -3.80 -3.27
N ALA A 27 -12.61 -2.70 -2.92
CA ALA A 27 -14.08 -2.62 -2.89
C ALA A 27 -14.72 -2.89 -4.26
N ALA A 28 -14.04 -2.51 -5.36
CA ALA A 28 -14.47 -2.78 -6.73
C ALA A 28 -14.15 -4.19 -7.23
N GLY A 29 -13.39 -5.00 -6.47
CA GLY A 29 -12.92 -6.32 -6.90
C GLY A 29 -11.85 -6.28 -8.01
N THR A 30 -11.23 -5.13 -8.26
CA THR A 30 -10.25 -4.94 -9.34
C THR A 30 -8.80 -4.80 -8.85
N LEU A 31 -8.57 -4.91 -7.53
CA LEU A 31 -7.25 -4.67 -6.94
C LEU A 31 -6.14 -5.51 -7.57
N GLU A 32 -6.35 -6.81 -7.71
CA GLU A 32 -5.33 -7.73 -8.23
C GLU A 32 -4.87 -7.33 -9.64
N LYS A 33 -5.82 -6.93 -10.50
CA LYS A 33 -5.53 -6.42 -11.84
C LYS A 33 -4.73 -5.11 -11.79
N GLU A 34 -5.10 -4.19 -10.92
CA GLU A 34 -4.47 -2.86 -10.82
C GLU A 34 -3.03 -2.92 -10.33
N ILE A 35 -2.72 -3.80 -9.37
CA ILE A 35 -1.35 -3.99 -8.87
C ILE A 35 -0.54 -5.01 -9.71
N GLY A 36 -1.22 -5.74 -10.59
CA GLY A 36 -0.62 -6.76 -11.47
C GLY A 36 -0.34 -8.07 -10.76
N CYS A 37 -1.16 -8.42 -9.78
CA CYS A 37 -1.13 -9.68 -9.05
C CYS A 37 -1.91 -10.77 -9.81
N GLN A 38 -1.58 -12.04 -9.56
CA GLN A 38 -2.38 -13.17 -10.04
C GLN A 38 -3.81 -13.08 -9.48
N ALA A 39 -4.79 -13.41 -10.32
CA ALA A 39 -6.19 -13.45 -9.91
C ALA A 39 -6.41 -14.53 -8.83
N GLY A 40 -7.16 -14.18 -7.78
CA GLY A 40 -7.50 -15.05 -6.65
C GLY A 40 -6.48 -15.07 -5.51
N LEU A 41 -5.29 -14.48 -5.67
CA LEU A 41 -4.25 -14.50 -4.64
C LEU A 41 -4.70 -13.81 -3.34
N LEU A 42 -5.46 -12.72 -3.42
CA LEU A 42 -5.95 -12.03 -2.23
C LEU A 42 -6.93 -12.89 -1.43
N ALA A 43 -7.80 -13.64 -2.13
CA ALA A 43 -8.77 -14.53 -1.50
C ALA A 43 -8.10 -15.75 -0.86
N GLU A 44 -6.93 -16.18 -1.36
CA GLU A 44 -6.13 -17.23 -0.75
C GLU A 44 -5.40 -16.74 0.52
N ILE A 45 -5.00 -15.47 0.58
CA ILE A 45 -4.21 -14.91 1.68
C ILE A 45 -5.09 -14.39 2.81
N PHE A 46 -6.20 -13.73 2.50
CA PHE A 46 -7.04 -13.05 3.48
C PHE A 46 -8.41 -13.69 3.56
N ALA A 47 -8.79 -14.17 4.75
CA ALA A 47 -10.09 -14.80 4.98
C ALA A 47 -11.20 -13.75 5.13
N SER A 48 -10.86 -12.51 5.47
CA SER A 48 -11.82 -11.42 5.63
C SER A 48 -11.30 -10.07 5.11
N PRO A 49 -12.20 -9.15 4.71
CA PRO A 49 -11.87 -7.75 4.46
C PRO A 49 -11.14 -7.07 5.63
N GLU A 50 -11.45 -7.46 6.86
CA GLU A 50 -10.80 -6.90 8.06
C GLU A 50 -9.30 -7.25 8.11
N GLU A 51 -8.96 -8.51 7.82
CA GLU A 51 -7.55 -8.95 7.75
C GLU A 51 -6.78 -8.18 6.67
N PHE A 52 -7.38 -8.01 5.49
CA PHE A 52 -6.78 -7.24 4.41
C PHE A 52 -6.54 -5.77 4.80
N ILE A 53 -7.53 -5.12 5.40
CA ILE A 53 -7.43 -3.71 5.83
C ILE A 53 -6.36 -3.55 6.91
N ASN A 54 -6.30 -4.47 7.87
CA ASN A 54 -5.29 -4.44 8.93
C ASN A 54 -3.86 -4.64 8.37
N ASP A 55 -3.69 -5.53 7.39
CA ASP A 55 -2.42 -5.72 6.69
C ASP A 55 -2.02 -4.45 5.92
N LEU A 56 -2.94 -3.88 5.13
CA LEU A 56 -2.71 -2.65 4.36
C LEU A 56 -2.26 -1.49 5.27
N GLU A 57 -2.96 -1.25 6.38
CA GLU A 57 -2.62 -0.19 7.32
C GLU A 57 -1.28 -0.43 8.01
N ARG A 58 -1.00 -1.68 8.39
CA ARG A 58 0.28 -2.06 8.98
C ARG A 58 1.43 -1.74 8.04
N TRP A 59 1.35 -2.16 6.77
CA TRP A 59 2.41 -1.93 5.81
C TRP A 59 2.54 -0.46 5.43
N TRP A 60 1.42 0.27 5.30
CA TRP A 60 1.47 1.71 5.06
C TRP A 60 2.16 2.46 6.21
N LYS A 61 1.83 2.11 7.46
CA LYS A 61 2.45 2.71 8.64
C LYS A 61 3.95 2.40 8.73
N LEU A 62 4.37 1.18 8.39
CA LEU A 62 5.79 0.81 8.35
C LEU A 62 6.52 1.51 7.21
N TYR A 63 5.88 1.58 6.04
CA TYR A 63 6.40 2.23 4.84
C TYR A 63 6.68 3.72 5.08
N MET A 64 5.68 4.46 5.58
CA MET A 64 5.77 5.91 5.84
C MET A 64 6.44 6.26 7.18
N GLY A 65 6.48 5.33 8.13
CA GLY A 65 7.07 5.55 9.45
C GLY A 65 8.53 5.09 9.51
N MET A 66 8.75 3.94 10.15
CA MET A 66 10.10 3.42 10.41
C MET A 66 10.90 3.18 9.13
N GLY A 67 10.24 2.81 8.03
CA GLY A 67 10.89 2.62 6.72
C GLY A 67 11.60 3.88 6.24
N VAL A 68 10.96 5.04 6.35
CA VAL A 68 11.56 6.34 5.98
C VAL A 68 12.79 6.63 6.82
N ALA A 69 12.69 6.47 8.14
CA ALA A 69 13.81 6.72 9.05
C ALA A 69 15.05 5.84 8.73
N LYS A 70 14.82 4.59 8.34
CA LYS A 70 15.88 3.66 7.92
C LYS A 70 16.48 4.05 6.57
N ARG A 71 15.67 4.43 5.59
CA ARG A 71 16.14 4.82 4.25
C ARG A 71 16.95 6.12 4.27
N ILE A 72 16.55 7.10 5.09
CA ILE A 72 17.30 8.37 5.25
C ILE A 72 18.71 8.11 5.80
N GLN A 73 18.87 7.13 6.67
CA GLN A 73 20.16 6.75 7.25
C GLN A 73 20.91 5.69 6.44
N ALA A 74 20.32 5.17 5.37
CA ALA A 74 20.96 4.16 4.54
C ALA A 74 22.10 4.78 3.72
N PRO A 75 23.22 4.06 3.52
CA PRO A 75 24.24 4.52 2.60
C PRO A 75 23.67 4.61 1.18
N PRO A 76 24.29 5.40 0.28
CA PRO A 76 23.92 5.42 -1.12
C PRO A 76 23.95 4.01 -1.72
N VAL A 77 22.88 3.61 -2.40
CA VAL A 77 22.73 2.30 -3.05
C VAL A 77 22.40 2.46 -4.52
N LEU A 78 22.79 1.47 -5.34
CA LEU A 78 22.45 1.43 -6.76
C LEU A 78 20.95 1.14 -6.94
N ALA A 79 20.24 2.03 -7.62
CA ALA A 79 18.86 1.79 -8.02
C ALA A 79 18.78 0.86 -9.23
N VAL A 80 18.03 -0.24 -9.10
CA VAL A 80 17.76 -1.18 -10.20
C VAL A 80 16.51 -0.79 -10.98
N THR A 81 15.50 -0.25 -10.30
CA THR A 81 14.25 0.22 -10.94
C THR A 81 14.28 1.73 -11.16
N ARG A 82 13.56 2.18 -12.19
CA ARG A 82 13.59 3.59 -12.64
C ARG A 82 13.06 4.57 -11.58
N ARG A 83 12.24 4.10 -10.64
CA ARG A 83 11.59 4.91 -9.59
C ARG A 83 11.87 4.40 -8.19
N ALA A 84 13.13 4.10 -7.93
CA ALA A 84 13.57 3.78 -6.58
C ALA A 84 13.51 5.01 -5.65
N PHE A 85 13.76 4.77 -4.37
CA PHE A 85 13.87 5.79 -3.34
C PHE A 85 14.97 6.83 -3.65
N GLY A 86 14.79 8.07 -3.17
CA GLY A 86 15.79 9.13 -3.32
C GLY A 86 15.24 10.36 -4.06
N PHE A 87 15.81 10.70 -5.21
CA PHE A 87 15.45 11.94 -5.90
C PHE A 87 14.00 11.95 -6.42
N ASP A 88 13.56 10.85 -7.07
CA ASP A 88 12.20 10.72 -7.61
C ASP A 88 11.14 10.56 -6.51
N HIS A 89 11.53 9.96 -5.38
CA HIS A 89 10.66 9.71 -4.23
C HIS A 89 11.18 10.48 -3.01
N ARG A 90 10.75 11.74 -2.90
CA ARG A 90 11.10 12.63 -1.79
C ARG A 90 10.28 12.26 -0.56
N GLU A 91 10.97 11.85 0.49
CA GLU A 91 10.35 11.37 1.71
C GLU A 91 10.44 12.41 2.82
N SER A 92 9.47 12.38 3.73
CA SER A 92 9.49 13.12 4.99
C SER A 92 9.23 12.17 6.15
N GLN A 93 9.84 12.43 7.31
CA GLN A 93 9.57 11.65 8.54
C GLN A 93 8.24 12.05 9.20
N THR A 94 7.24 12.37 8.39
CA THR A 94 5.88 12.63 8.85
C THR A 94 5.18 11.29 9.03
N GLY A 95 4.33 11.17 10.06
CA GLY A 95 3.54 9.95 10.27
C GLY A 95 2.66 9.63 9.05
N GLY A 96 2.46 8.35 8.77
CA GLY A 96 1.55 7.89 7.72
C GLY A 96 0.14 8.42 7.95
N TYR A 97 -0.37 9.20 7.00
CA TYR A 97 -1.72 9.75 7.03
C TYR A 97 -2.69 8.84 6.27
N LEU A 98 -3.90 8.70 6.81
CA LEU A 98 -5.03 8.04 6.17
C LEU A 98 -6.14 9.08 5.98
N SER A 99 -6.60 9.21 4.74
CA SER A 99 -7.59 10.22 4.35
C SER A 99 -8.94 9.97 5.02
N THR A 100 -9.76 11.02 5.12
CA THR A 100 -11.14 10.90 5.60
C THR A 100 -11.95 9.95 4.74
N ARG A 101 -11.75 9.97 3.41
CA ARG A 101 -12.44 9.08 2.48
C ARG A 101 -12.01 7.63 2.64
N TYR A 102 -10.73 7.36 2.90
CA TYR A 102 -10.27 6.03 3.27
C TYR A 102 -10.99 5.50 4.53
N LYS A 103 -11.10 6.33 5.57
CA LYS A 103 -11.78 5.93 6.82
C LYS A 103 -13.26 5.60 6.59
N ALA A 104 -13.96 6.41 5.79
CA ALA A 104 -15.35 6.15 5.43
C ALA A 104 -15.51 4.83 4.64
N LEU A 105 -14.63 4.58 3.66
CA LEU A 105 -14.63 3.32 2.90
C LEU A 105 -14.35 2.11 3.77
N LYS A 106 -13.41 2.23 4.73
CA LYS A 106 -13.12 1.19 5.72
C LYS A 106 -14.37 0.85 6.54
N GLU A 107 -15.06 1.85 7.07
CA GLU A 107 -16.29 1.64 7.85
C GLU A 107 -17.37 0.96 7.02
N GLU A 108 -17.56 1.37 5.75
CA GLU A 108 -18.52 0.75 4.84
C GLU A 108 -18.21 -0.74 4.62
N LEU A 109 -16.96 -1.08 4.30
CA LEU A 109 -16.54 -2.46 4.06
C LEU A 109 -16.67 -3.34 5.31
N LEU A 110 -16.33 -2.82 6.49
CA LEU A 110 -16.46 -3.56 7.75
C LEU A 110 -17.93 -3.72 8.17
N SER A 111 -18.79 -2.76 7.84
CA SER A 111 -20.23 -2.87 8.16
C SER A 111 -20.96 -3.91 7.30
N LYS A 112 -20.57 -4.07 6.03
CA LYS A 112 -21.12 -5.09 5.11
C LYS A 112 -20.78 -6.53 5.49
N ASN A 113 -19.76 -6.71 6.31
CA ASN A 113 -19.24 -8.01 6.71
C ASN A 113 -19.70 -8.46 8.12
N LYS A 114 -20.56 -7.65 8.77
CA LYS A 114 -21.29 -8.02 9.99
C LYS A 114 -22.66 -8.58 9.63
#